data_AF-A0A6P1YLQ9-F1
#
_entry.id   AF-A0A6P1YLQ9-F1
#
_cell.length_a   1.000
_cell.length_b   1.000
_cell.length_c   1.000
_cell.angle_alpha   90.00
_cell.angle_beta   90.00
_cell.angle_gamma   90.00
#
_symmetry.space_group_name_H-M   'P 1'
#
loop_
_entity.id
_entity.type
_entity.pdbx_description
1 polymer ?
#
loop_
_entity_poly.entity_id
_entity_poly.type
_entity_poly.pdbx_seq_one_letter_code
_entity_poly.pdbx_strand_id
1 'polypeptide(L)'
;MLRRWWDIATANAADVIQYRHGACRYCYGLGHLYQWRSPREFDEAVAEAELKKHCVPTCDGGFDYDHTLSPHPRCPECSGQGVGRVQANDTEQLSGSALLLYNGVKATKDGLEIKPRDRDKALENVARHLGMFNDKVRLQGGAENPLSLLIRQIQGSAMPVVANPPDDEDEE
;
A
#
# COMPACT_ATOMS: atom_id res chain seq x y z
N MET A 1 -3.51 14.81 19.83
CA MET A 1 -3.29 14.68 18.37
C MET A 1 -2.26 13.61 18.03
N LEU A 2 -1.08 13.59 18.68
CA LEU A 2 -0.05 12.57 18.46
C LEU A 2 -0.57 11.12 18.51
N ARG A 3 -1.38 10.79 19.54
CA ARG A 3 -1.97 9.45 19.69
C ARG A 3 -2.74 8.98 18.45
N ARG A 4 -3.50 9.87 17.81
CA ARG A 4 -4.28 9.54 16.61
C ARG A 4 -3.39 9.25 15.40
N TRP A 5 -2.26 9.94 15.26
CA TRP A 5 -1.28 9.65 14.21
C TRP A 5 -0.57 8.32 14.48
N TRP A 6 -0.23 8.04 15.73
CA TRP A 6 0.32 6.75 16.13
C TRP A 6 -0.64 5.59 15.83
N ASP A 7 -1.92 5.75 16.18
CA ASP A 7 -2.95 4.73 15.93
C ASP A 7 -3.15 4.47 14.43
N ILE A 8 -3.08 5.50 13.57
CA ILE A 8 -3.14 5.34 12.11
C ILE A 8 -1.87 4.66 11.58
N ALA A 9 -0.70 5.11 12.03
CA ALA A 9 0.58 4.58 11.58
C ALA A 9 0.74 3.08 11.91
N THR A 10 0.28 2.67 13.10
CA THR A 10 0.36 1.29 13.59
C THR A 10 -0.85 0.42 13.23
N ALA A 11 -1.88 0.98 12.59
CA ALA A 11 -3.05 0.23 12.15
C ALA A 11 -2.68 -0.91 11.19
N ASN A 12 -3.27 -2.08 11.40
CA ASN A 12 -3.09 -3.22 10.52
C ASN A 12 -4.01 -3.08 9.29
N ALA A 13 -3.42 -2.99 8.10
CA ALA A 13 -4.20 -2.89 6.85
C ALA A 13 -5.07 -4.13 6.62
N ALA A 14 -4.66 -5.30 7.14
CA ALA A 14 -5.44 -6.52 7.05
C ALA A 14 -6.79 -6.40 7.78
N ASP A 15 -6.94 -5.50 8.76
CA ASP A 15 -8.22 -5.34 9.44
C ASP A 15 -9.26 -4.66 8.53
N VAL A 16 -8.83 -3.99 7.46
CA VAL A 16 -9.71 -3.35 6.47
C VAL A 16 -9.89 -4.23 5.23
N ILE A 17 -8.79 -4.77 4.70
CA ILE A 17 -8.79 -5.56 3.47
C ILE A 17 -7.84 -6.75 3.57
N GLN A 18 -8.32 -7.92 3.19
CA GLN A 18 -7.57 -9.17 3.30
C GLN A 18 -7.52 -9.87 1.95
N TYR A 19 -6.40 -10.53 1.69
CA TYR A 19 -6.31 -11.53 0.63
C TYR A 19 -6.30 -12.90 1.29
N ARG A 20 -7.45 -13.61 1.27
CA ARG A 20 -7.62 -14.91 1.90
C ARG A 20 -7.63 -16.02 0.87
N HIS A 21 -6.96 -17.11 1.20
CA HIS A 21 -7.04 -18.35 0.44
C HIS A 21 -8.15 -19.22 1.03
N GLY A 22 -9.14 -19.51 0.20
CA GLY A 22 -10.25 -20.39 0.54
C GLY A 22 -10.20 -21.70 -0.23
N ALA A 23 -11.07 -22.63 0.13
CA ALA A 23 -11.23 -23.89 -0.57
C ALA A 23 -11.50 -23.68 -2.08
N CYS A 24 -10.95 -24.57 -2.91
CA CYS A 24 -11.34 -24.66 -4.31
C CYS A 24 -12.58 -25.55 -4.44
N ARG A 25 -13.24 -25.53 -5.60
CA ARG A 25 -14.46 -26.31 -5.90
C ARG A 25 -14.30 -27.83 -5.75
N TYR A 26 -13.06 -28.31 -5.64
CA TYR A 26 -12.72 -29.74 -5.57
C TYR A 26 -12.14 -30.14 -4.22
N CYS A 27 -11.94 -29.20 -3.28
CA CYS A 27 -11.28 -29.48 -2.00
C CYS A 27 -12.06 -30.51 -1.16
N TYR A 28 -13.38 -30.36 -1.11
CA TYR A 28 -14.25 -31.14 -0.23
C TYR A 28 -15.31 -31.95 -0.98
N GLY A 29 -15.27 -31.96 -2.31
CA GLY A 29 -16.15 -32.82 -3.11
C GLY A 29 -15.82 -34.30 -2.91
N LEU A 30 -16.81 -35.16 -3.08
CA LEU A 30 -16.64 -36.61 -3.02
C LEU A 30 -15.57 -37.05 -4.04
N GLY A 31 -14.49 -37.66 -3.55
CA GLY A 31 -13.36 -38.06 -4.40
C GLY A 31 -12.63 -36.90 -5.09
N HIS A 32 -12.72 -35.67 -4.55
CA HIS A 32 -12.22 -34.45 -5.19
C HIS A 32 -12.89 -34.10 -6.53
N LEU A 33 -14.14 -34.52 -6.74
CA LEU A 33 -14.95 -34.09 -7.87
C LEU A 33 -15.53 -32.69 -7.64
N TYR A 34 -16.06 -32.07 -8.70
CA TYR A 34 -16.56 -30.70 -8.65
C TYR A 34 -17.78 -30.57 -7.73
N GLN A 35 -17.67 -29.69 -6.73
CA GLN A 35 -18.70 -29.43 -5.76
C GLN A 35 -19.51 -28.17 -6.12
N TRP A 36 -20.84 -28.34 -6.14
CA TRP A 36 -21.79 -27.26 -6.39
C TRP A 36 -22.13 -26.55 -5.08
N ARG A 37 -22.47 -25.26 -5.15
CA ARG A 37 -22.87 -24.49 -3.96
C ARG A 37 -24.29 -24.82 -3.54
N SER A 38 -25.18 -25.00 -4.49
CA SER A 38 -26.58 -25.34 -4.25
C SER A 38 -27.18 -26.08 -5.46
N PRO A 39 -28.31 -26.79 -5.29
CA PRO A 39 -29.03 -27.41 -6.40
C PRO A 39 -29.37 -26.42 -7.52
N ARG A 40 -29.70 -25.18 -7.15
CA ARG A 40 -30.01 -24.11 -8.11
C ARG A 40 -28.83 -23.79 -9.03
N GLU A 41 -27.60 -23.73 -8.51
CA GLU A 41 -26.40 -23.48 -9.34
C GLU A 41 -26.21 -24.61 -10.37
N PHE A 42 -26.50 -25.85 -9.97
CA PHE A 42 -26.45 -27.00 -10.86
C PHE A 42 -27.53 -26.94 -11.94
N ASP A 43 -28.79 -26.68 -11.56
CA ASP A 43 -29.89 -26.57 -12.52
C ASP A 43 -29.65 -25.46 -13.56
N GLU A 44 -29.13 -24.30 -13.13
CA GLU A 44 -28.74 -23.20 -14.01
C GLU A 44 -27.61 -23.62 -14.98
N ALA A 45 -26.61 -24.37 -14.50
CA ALA A 45 -25.53 -24.88 -15.32
C ALA A 45 -25.99 -25.96 -16.32
N VAL A 46 -26.95 -26.82 -15.94
CA VAL A 46 -27.58 -27.80 -16.84
C VAL A 46 -28.35 -27.08 -17.94
N ALA A 47 -29.19 -26.11 -17.59
CA ALA A 47 -29.96 -25.33 -18.56
C ALA A 47 -29.04 -24.56 -19.53
N GLU A 48 -27.93 -23.99 -19.03
CA GLU A 48 -26.93 -23.32 -19.86
C GLU A 48 -26.22 -24.31 -20.80
N ALA A 49 -25.88 -25.51 -20.32
CA ALA A 49 -25.27 -26.55 -21.14
C ALA A 49 -26.23 -27.03 -22.24
N GLU A 50 -27.52 -27.21 -21.93
CA GLU A 50 -28.54 -27.57 -22.91
C GLU A 50 -28.72 -26.49 -23.98
N LEU A 51 -28.79 -25.21 -23.57
CA LEU A 51 -28.91 -24.08 -24.50
C LEU A 51 -27.71 -24.00 -25.45
N LYS A 52 -26.50 -24.23 -24.92
CA LYS A 52 -25.25 -24.24 -25.70
C LYS A 52 -24.98 -25.59 -26.39
N LYS A 53 -25.83 -26.59 -26.21
CA LYS A 53 -25.66 -27.98 -26.68
C LYS A 53 -24.32 -28.60 -26.25
N HIS A 54 -23.85 -28.23 -25.06
CA HIS A 54 -22.69 -28.82 -24.42
C HIS A 54 -23.08 -30.07 -23.62
N CYS A 55 -22.09 -30.84 -23.20
CA CYS A 55 -22.34 -31.96 -22.29
C CYS A 55 -22.93 -31.45 -20.96
N VAL A 56 -23.94 -32.16 -20.49
CA VAL A 56 -24.61 -31.84 -19.22
C VAL A 56 -23.62 -32.10 -18.08
N PRO A 57 -23.43 -31.13 -17.17
CA PRO A 57 -22.54 -31.31 -16.03
C PRO A 57 -23.07 -32.39 -15.07
N THR A 58 -22.16 -33.02 -14.33
CA THR A 58 -22.51 -34.06 -13.34
C THR A 58 -22.47 -33.49 -11.91
N CYS A 59 -23.28 -34.06 -11.01
CA CYS A 59 -23.37 -33.66 -9.60
C CYS A 59 -22.64 -34.61 -8.63
N ASP A 60 -21.78 -35.51 -9.13
CA ASP A 60 -21.09 -36.56 -8.34
C ASP A 60 -20.25 -36.00 -7.18
N GLY A 61 -19.71 -34.79 -7.30
CA GLY A 61 -18.93 -34.13 -6.25
C GLY A 61 -19.77 -33.59 -5.09
N GLY A 62 -21.10 -33.57 -5.23
CA GLY A 62 -22.03 -33.14 -4.19
C GLY A 62 -22.31 -31.63 -4.19
N PHE A 63 -23.09 -31.23 -3.17
CA PHE A 63 -23.52 -29.84 -2.93
C PHE A 63 -22.81 -29.25 -1.70
N ASP A 64 -23.21 -28.05 -1.28
CA ASP A 64 -22.69 -27.33 -0.09
C ASP A 64 -21.24 -26.86 -0.20
N TYR A 65 -20.79 -26.48 -1.40
CA TYR A 65 -19.50 -25.82 -1.56
C TYR A 65 -19.42 -24.50 -0.75
N ASP A 66 -18.47 -24.46 0.17
CA ASP A 66 -18.10 -23.27 0.92
C ASP A 66 -16.67 -22.83 0.61
N HIS A 67 -16.57 -21.68 -0.04
CA HIS A 67 -15.31 -21.04 -0.42
C HIS A 67 -14.55 -20.43 0.77
N THR A 68 -15.17 -20.29 1.94
CA THR A 68 -14.55 -19.70 3.13
C THR A 68 -13.76 -20.71 3.96
N LEU A 69 -14.01 -22.01 3.75
CA LEU A 69 -13.26 -23.09 4.38
C LEU A 69 -11.79 -23.02 3.98
N SER A 70 -10.92 -23.49 4.88
CA SER A 70 -9.51 -23.65 4.55
C SER A 70 -9.32 -24.65 3.41
N PRO A 71 -8.31 -24.49 2.55
CA PRO A 71 -8.08 -25.45 1.48
C PRO A 71 -7.66 -26.81 2.04
N HIS A 72 -8.14 -27.89 1.41
CA HIS A 72 -7.79 -29.24 1.81
C HIS A 72 -6.32 -29.54 1.44
N PRO A 73 -5.44 -29.91 2.39
CA PRO A 73 -3.99 -30.03 2.14
C PRO A 73 -3.60 -31.02 1.03
N ARG A 74 -4.45 -32.02 0.78
CA ARG A 74 -4.23 -33.07 -0.24
C ARG A 74 -5.14 -32.93 -1.46
N CYS A 75 -5.75 -31.77 -1.68
CA CYS A 75 -6.55 -31.56 -2.88
C CYS A 75 -5.66 -31.67 -4.14
N PRO A 76 -5.97 -32.56 -5.10
CA PRO A 76 -5.15 -32.75 -6.30
C PRO A 76 -5.17 -31.52 -7.22
N GLU A 77 -6.29 -30.80 -7.26
CA GLU A 77 -6.48 -29.65 -8.15
C GLU A 77 -5.72 -28.40 -7.70
N CYS A 78 -5.78 -28.07 -6.40
CA CYS A 78 -5.13 -26.86 -5.88
C CYS A 78 -3.84 -27.16 -5.09
N SER A 79 -3.45 -28.43 -4.95
CA SER A 79 -2.29 -28.86 -4.15
C SER A 79 -2.28 -28.28 -2.72
N GLY A 80 -3.45 -28.10 -2.13
CA GLY A 80 -3.61 -27.51 -0.79
C GLY A 80 -3.42 -25.99 -0.70
N GLN A 81 -3.23 -25.28 -1.81
CA GLN A 81 -3.07 -23.83 -1.82
C GLN A 81 -4.41 -23.09 -1.82
N GLY A 82 -5.47 -23.70 -2.35
CA GLY A 82 -6.78 -23.09 -2.46
C GLY A 82 -6.87 -22.02 -3.55
N VAL A 83 -7.87 -21.15 -3.44
CA VAL A 83 -8.10 -20.02 -4.35
C VAL A 83 -8.13 -18.73 -3.55
N GLY A 84 -7.20 -17.83 -3.88
CA GLY A 84 -7.07 -16.52 -3.26
C GLY A 84 -8.16 -15.55 -3.72
N ARG A 85 -8.80 -14.88 -2.76
CA ARG A 85 -9.84 -13.88 -2.99
C ARG A 85 -9.58 -12.66 -2.13
N VAL A 86 -9.85 -11.49 -2.71
CA VAL A 86 -9.88 -10.24 -1.95
C VAL A 86 -11.18 -10.20 -1.16
N GLN A 87 -11.05 -10.02 0.15
CA GLN A 87 -12.17 -9.86 1.07
C GLN A 87 -12.01 -8.51 1.76
N ALA A 88 -12.94 -7.60 1.47
CA ALA A 88 -13.12 -6.38 2.25
C ALA A 88 -13.88 -6.75 3.52
N ASN A 89 -13.40 -6.29 4.68
CA ASN A 89 -14.18 -6.43 5.91
C ASN A 89 -15.33 -5.42 5.91
N ASP A 90 -16.40 -5.77 6.63
CA ASP A 90 -17.56 -4.91 6.76
C ASP A 90 -17.19 -3.61 7.47
N THR A 91 -17.47 -2.48 6.82
CA THR A 91 -17.16 -1.14 7.33
C THR A 91 -17.88 -0.81 8.62
N GLU A 92 -19.05 -1.41 8.89
CA GLU A 92 -19.78 -1.18 10.15
C GLU A 92 -19.11 -1.91 11.33
N GLN A 93 -18.35 -2.97 11.04
CA GLN A 93 -17.66 -3.78 12.05
C GLN A 93 -16.22 -3.31 12.31
N LEU A 94 -15.71 -2.37 11.51
CA LEU A 94 -14.40 -1.77 11.73
C LEU A 94 -14.40 -0.95 13.02
N SER A 95 -13.42 -1.22 13.88
CA SER A 95 -13.26 -0.53 15.16
C SER A 95 -11.81 -0.11 15.40
N GLY A 96 -11.61 0.79 16.37
CA GLY A 96 -10.27 1.21 16.81
C GLY A 96 -9.42 1.84 15.70
N SER A 97 -8.19 1.35 15.55
CA SER A 97 -7.20 1.86 14.59
C SER A 97 -7.57 1.55 13.13
N ALA A 98 -8.27 0.43 12.86
CA ALA A 98 -8.72 0.07 11.52
C ALA A 98 -9.76 1.07 10.98
N LEU A 99 -10.70 1.51 11.83
CA LEU A 99 -11.66 2.55 11.49
C LEU A 99 -10.99 3.91 11.24
N LEU A 100 -9.94 4.22 12.00
CA LEU A 100 -9.14 5.44 11.79
C LEU A 100 -8.32 5.40 10.49
N LEU A 101 -7.89 4.20 10.08
CA LEU A 101 -7.17 3.98 8.82
C LEU A 101 -8.11 4.06 7.62
N TYR A 102 -9.37 3.62 7.74
CA TYR A 102 -10.34 3.70 6.67
C TYR A 102 -10.67 5.17 6.31
N ASN A 103 -10.47 5.54 5.03
CA ASN A 103 -10.81 6.87 4.53
C ASN A 103 -12.07 6.88 3.65
N GLY A 104 -12.32 5.78 2.94
CA GLY A 104 -13.47 5.64 2.06
C GLY A 104 -13.27 4.54 1.04
N VAL A 105 -14.24 4.40 0.15
CA VAL A 105 -14.24 3.37 -0.89
C VAL A 105 -14.63 3.98 -2.23
N LYS A 106 -14.04 3.47 -3.30
CA LYS A 106 -14.35 3.87 -4.69
C LYS A 106 -14.76 2.62 -5.47
N ALA A 107 -15.97 2.65 -6.02
CA ALA A 107 -16.40 1.67 -7.01
C ALA A 107 -15.80 2.01 -8.37
N THR A 108 -15.05 1.08 -8.96
CA THR A 108 -14.50 1.17 -10.31
C THR A 108 -15.14 0.09 -11.20
N LYS A 109 -14.85 0.12 -12.51
CA LYS A 109 -15.34 -0.91 -13.44
C LYS A 109 -14.75 -2.29 -13.12
N ASP A 110 -13.53 -2.31 -12.59
CA ASP A 110 -12.77 -3.53 -12.30
C ASP A 110 -13.01 -4.04 -10.86
N GLY A 111 -13.77 -3.32 -10.05
CA GLY A 111 -14.16 -3.75 -8.71
C GLY A 111 -14.18 -2.64 -7.66
N LEU A 112 -13.93 -3.02 -6.41
CA LEU A 112 -13.96 -2.12 -5.26
C LEU A 112 -12.53 -1.74 -4.85
N GLU A 113 -12.22 -0.45 -4.85
CA GLU A 113 -10.94 0.09 -4.40
C GLU A 113 -11.13 0.76 -3.03
N ILE A 114 -10.51 0.20 -1.99
CA ILE A 114 -10.53 0.79 -0.65
C ILE A 114 -9.40 1.79 -0.53
N LYS A 115 -9.73 3.00 -0.05
CA LYS A 115 -8.76 4.06 0.18
C LYS A 115 -8.41 4.09 1.66
N PRO A 116 -7.24 3.57 2.07
CA PRO A 116 -6.73 3.82 3.41
C PRO A 116 -6.19 5.26 3.51
N ARG A 117 -6.04 5.76 4.73
CA ARG A 117 -5.23 6.94 5.01
C ARG A 117 -3.75 6.62 4.85
N ASP A 118 -2.98 7.66 4.58
CA ASP A 118 -1.53 7.58 4.46
C ASP A 118 -0.87 7.28 5.82
N ARG A 119 -0.36 6.06 5.97
CA ARG A 119 0.31 5.58 7.18
C ARG A 119 1.71 6.16 7.31
N ASP A 120 2.40 6.33 6.20
CA ASP A 120 3.78 6.79 6.17
C ASP A 120 3.85 8.26 6.57
N LYS A 121 2.93 9.08 6.07
CA LYS A 121 2.78 10.47 6.51
C LYS A 121 2.39 10.57 7.98
N ALA A 122 1.58 9.65 8.49
CA ALA A 122 1.26 9.62 9.92
C ALA A 122 2.51 9.30 10.76
N LEU A 123 3.34 8.35 10.32
CA LEU A 123 4.59 7.98 10.97
C LEU A 123 5.65 9.08 10.89
N GLU A 124 5.77 9.75 9.74
CA GLU A 124 6.66 10.90 9.55
C GLU A 124 6.31 12.02 10.54
N ASN A 125 5.03 12.33 10.69
CA ASN A 125 4.57 13.34 11.63
C ASN A 125 4.86 12.97 13.10
N VAL A 126 4.77 11.68 13.45
CA VAL A 126 5.20 11.19 14.77
C VAL A 126 6.71 11.35 14.94
N ALA A 127 7.52 10.96 13.95
CA ALA A 127 8.97 11.07 14.00
C ALA A 127 9.45 12.54 14.06
N ARG A 128 8.79 13.46 13.36
CA ARG A 128 9.03 14.92 13.48
C ARG A 128 8.70 15.42 14.89
N HIS A 129 7.60 14.96 15.48
CA HIS A 129 7.25 15.31 16.85
C HIS A 129 8.26 14.77 17.88
N LEU A 130 8.83 13.59 17.63
CA LEU A 130 9.90 12.99 18.44
C LEU A 130 11.28 13.62 18.19
N GLY A 131 11.41 14.56 17.24
CA GLY A 131 12.68 15.20 16.90
C GLY A 131 13.67 14.27 16.19
N MET A 132 13.19 13.20 15.56
CA MET A 132 14.04 12.27 14.78
C MET A 132 14.59 12.92 13.50
N PHE A 133 13.93 13.98 13.02
CA PHE A 133 14.37 14.76 11.87
C PHE A 133 14.94 16.11 12.33
N ASN A 134 16.16 16.43 11.87
CA ASN A 134 16.78 17.74 12.05
C ASN A 134 16.24 18.71 10.99
N ASP A 135 14.93 18.99 11.01
CA ASP A 135 14.29 19.89 10.04
C ASP A 135 14.79 21.35 10.16
N LYS A 136 15.43 21.69 11.29
CA LYS A 136 16.13 22.95 11.48
C LYS A 136 17.62 22.70 11.27
N VAL A 137 18.14 23.09 10.11
CA VAL A 137 19.58 23.33 9.93
C VAL A 137 19.98 24.38 10.96
N ARG A 138 20.54 23.93 12.09
CA ARG A 138 21.18 24.84 13.04
C ARG A 138 22.47 25.29 12.38
N LEU A 139 22.42 26.41 11.66
CA LEU A 139 23.60 27.22 11.37
C LEU A 139 24.11 27.72 12.72
N GLN A 140 24.84 26.87 13.46
CA GLN A 140 25.51 27.32 14.66
C GLN A 140 26.49 28.40 14.20
N GLY A 141 26.35 29.61 14.74
CA GLY A 141 27.24 30.75 14.52
C GLY A 141 28.66 30.53 15.07
N GLY A 142 29.16 29.29 15.08
CA GLY A 142 30.52 28.95 15.47
C GLY A 142 31.52 29.49 14.44
N ALA A 143 32.74 29.74 14.90
CA ALA A 143 33.85 30.34 14.16
C ALA A 143 34.26 29.57 12.87
N GLU A 144 33.65 28.42 12.60
CA GLU A 144 33.82 27.60 11.40
C GLU A 144 32.63 27.71 10.44
N ASN A 145 31.95 28.85 10.39
CA ASN A 145 30.94 29.07 9.37
C ASN A 145 31.62 29.11 7.98
N PRO A 146 31.12 28.35 6.99
CA PRO A 146 31.73 28.29 5.66
C PRO A 146 31.74 29.67 4.99
N LEU A 147 30.74 30.52 5.30
CA LEU A 147 30.69 31.92 4.85
C LEU A 147 31.81 32.77 5.45
N SER A 148 32.15 32.60 6.73
CA SER A 148 33.28 33.32 7.35
C SER A 148 34.63 32.89 6.79
N LEU A 149 34.79 31.60 6.44
CA LEU A 149 36.01 31.10 5.79
C LEU A 149 36.16 31.67 4.37
N LEU A 150 35.07 31.77 3.62
CA LEU A 150 35.05 32.30 2.26
C LEU A 150 35.33 33.81 2.23
N ILE A 151 34.76 34.58 3.17
CA ILE A 151 35.06 36.02 3.32
C ILE A 151 36.56 36.24 3.64
N ARG A 152 37.14 35.43 4.53
CA ARG A 152 38.56 35.51 4.86
C ARG A 152 39.47 35.17 3.68
N GLN A 153 39.05 34.22 2.83
CA GLN A 153 39.79 33.84 1.63
C GLN A 153 39.75 34.93 0.55
N ILE A 154 38.61 35.62 0.39
CA ILE A 154 38.47 36.75 -0.55
C ILE A 154 39.31 37.95 -0.10
N GLN A 155 39.33 38.26 1.21
CA GLN A 155 40.14 39.36 1.74
C GLN A 155 41.65 39.19 1.53
N GLY A 156 42.14 37.94 1.41
CA GLY A 156 43.56 37.66 1.17
C GLY A 156 44.01 37.75 -0.29
N SER A 157 43.09 37.88 -1.25
CA SER A 157 43.39 37.84 -2.70
C SER A 157 43.23 39.17 -3.43
N ALA A 158 43.16 40.29 -2.71
CA ALA A 158 43.12 41.61 -3.33
C ALA A 158 44.50 41.95 -3.95
N MET A 159 44.66 41.68 -5.25
CA MET A 159 45.73 42.31 -6.04
C MET A 159 45.55 43.83 -5.99
N PRO A 160 46.63 44.61 -5.81
CA PRO A 160 46.53 46.06 -5.87
C PRO A 160 46.12 46.49 -7.28
N VAL A 161 45.02 47.25 -7.37
CA VAL A 161 44.66 47.93 -8.61
C VAL A 161 45.70 49.02 -8.85
N VAL A 162 46.47 48.90 -9.93
CA VAL A 162 47.38 49.94 -10.39
C VAL A 162 46.53 51.14 -10.82
N ALA A 163 46.72 52.29 -10.18
CA ALA A 163 46.11 53.55 -10.61
C ALA A 163 46.74 54.00 -11.95
N ASN A 164 45.92 54.65 -12.78
CA ASN A 164 46.19 55.05 -14.17
C ASN A 164 47.59 55.63 -14.45
N PRO A 165 48.09 55.48 -15.70
CA PRO A 165 49.39 56.01 -16.12
C PRO A 165 49.44 57.54 -16.02
N PRO A 166 50.65 58.13 -15.85
CA PRO A 166 50.82 59.56 -15.68
C PRO A 166 50.37 60.35 -16.92
N ASP A 167 49.69 61.46 -16.68
CA ASP A 167 49.38 62.48 -17.68
C ASP A 167 50.69 63.16 -18.10
N ASP A 168 51.02 63.10 -19.40
CA ASP A 168 52.09 63.91 -19.99
C ASP A 168 51.57 65.37 -20.07
N GLU A 169 52.02 66.23 -19.17
CA GLU A 169 51.95 67.69 -19.34
C GLU A 169 53.36 68.25 -19.55
N ASP A 170 53.50 68.85 -20.72
CA ASP A 170 54.66 69.43 -21.38
C ASP A 170 55.51 70.42 -20.54
N GLU A 171 56.83 70.29 -20.62
CA GLU A 171 57.77 71.40 -20.44
C GLU A 171 57.92 72.15 -21.79
N GLU A 172 57.36 73.36 -21.89
CA GLU A 172 57.97 74.61 -22.45
C GLU A 172 56.96 75.76 -22.56
#